data_AF-A0A1T4NDA3-F1
#
_entry.id   AF-A0A1T4NDA3-F1
#
_cell.length_a   1.000
_cell.length_b   1.000
_cell.length_c   1.000
_cell.angle_alpha   90.00
_cell.angle_beta   90.00
_cell.angle_gamma   90.00
#
_symmetry.space_group_name_H-M   'P 1'
#
loop_
_entity.id
_entity.type
_entity.pdbx_description
1 polymer ?
#
loop_
_entity_poly.entity_id
_entity_poly.type
_entity_poly.pdbx_seq_one_letter_code
_entity_poly.pdbx_strand_id
1 'polypeptide(L)' 'MTIEQEIKLQVEARTNERLNEKLNEKLNEKTIETAKKMLENNIPAEIVAKCTGLEISQVDKLKQS' A
#
# COMPACT_ATOMS: atom_id res chain seq x y z
N MET A 1 7.65 20.13 31.00
CA MET A 1 6.99 18.84 30.68
C MET A 1 7.27 17.87 31.81
N THR A 2 6.28 17.09 32.21
CA THR A 2 6.50 15.98 33.14
C THR A 2 6.98 14.76 32.36
N ILE A 3 7.75 13.88 33.02
CA ILE A 3 8.27 12.64 32.42
C ILE A 3 7.12 11.77 31.87
N GLU A 4 5.96 11.78 32.53
CA GLU A 4 4.77 11.07 32.06
C GLU A 4 4.22 11.60 30.72
N GLN A 5 4.23 12.92 30.51
CA GLN A 5 3.81 13.54 29.24
C GLN A 5 4.78 13.19 28.12
N GLU A 6 6.08 13.16 28.42
CA GLU A 6 7.15 12.77 27.48
C GLU A 6 7.01 11.31 27.03
N ILE A 7 6.76 10.39 27.97
CA ILE A 7 6.53 8.96 27.69
C ILE A 7 5.28 8.78 26.83
N LYS A 8 4.18 9.46 27.17
CA LYS A 8 2.93 9.36 26.41
C LYS A 8 3.10 9.79 24.95
N LEU A 9 3.79 10.91 24.74
CA LEU A 9 4.05 11.44 23.40
C LEU A 9 4.92 10.48 22.56
N GLN A 10 5.93 9.86 23.16
CA GLN A 10 6.78 8.87 22.47
C GLN A 10 6.02 7.58 22.12
N VAL A 11 5.15 7.10 23.01
CA VAL A 11 4.32 5.91 22.75
C VAL A 11 3.33 6.18 21.63
N GLU A 12 2.69 7.35 21.60
CA GLU A 12 1.77 7.75 20.53
C GLU A 12 2.49 7.82 19.17
N ALA A 13 3.67 8.46 19.11
CA ALA A 13 4.47 8.55 17.89
C ALA A 13 4.82 7.15 17.31
N ARG A 14 5.35 6.24 18.15
CA ARG A 14 5.68 4.87 17.72
C ARG A 14 4.46 4.06 17.28
N THR A 15 3.32 4.29 17.92
CA THR A 15 2.08 3.59 17.58
C THR A 15 1.55 4.05 16.22
N ASN A 16 1.64 5.35 15.94
CA ASN A 16 1.23 5.93 14.65
C ASN A 16 2.14 5.47 13.50
N GLU A 17 3.47 5.41 13.71
CA GLU A 17 4.40 4.87 12.72
C GLU A 17 4.08 3.42 12.36
N ARG A 18 3.93 2.55 13.37
CA ARG A 18 3.55 1.14 13.17
C ARG A 18 2.18 0.97 12.49
N LEU A 19 1.24 1.87 12.76
CA LEU A 19 -0.08 1.83 12.15
C LEU A 19 0.00 2.20 10.66
N ASN A 20 0.79 3.22 10.33
CA ASN A 20 1.03 3.62 8.93
C ASN A 20 1.71 2.52 8.13
N GLU A 21 2.72 1.84 8.70
CA GLU A 21 3.38 0.70 8.04
C GLU A 21 2.39 -0.41 7.71
N LYS A 22 1.60 -0.85 8.70
CA LYS A 22 0.57 -1.90 8.49
C LYS A 22 -0.52 -1.50 7.51
N LEU A 23 -0.90 -0.22 7.49
CA LEU A 23 -1.91 0.27 6.57
C LEU A 23 -1.37 0.29 5.13
N ASN A 24 -0.12 0.71 4.94
CA ASN A 24 0.56 0.70 3.65
C ASN A 24 0.73 -0.72 3.10
N GLU A 25 1.09 -1.69 3.95
CA GLU A 25 1.17 -3.10 3.56
C GLU A 25 -0.19 -3.62 3.04
N LYS A 26 -1.26 -3.42 3.82
CA LYS A 26 -2.61 -3.86 3.43
C LYS A 26 -3.14 -3.17 2.17
N LEU A 27 -2.86 -1.88 2.01
CA LEU A 27 -3.24 -1.15 0.80
C LEU A 27 -2.51 -1.72 -0.41
N ASN A 28 -1.20 -1.96 -0.31
CA ASN A 28 -0.42 -2.54 -1.40
C ASN A 28 -0.93 -3.93 -1.80
N GLU A 29 -1.22 -4.81 -0.85
CA GLU A 29 -1.76 -6.16 -1.14
C GLU A 29 -3.07 -6.09 -1.93
N LYS A 30 -4.03 -5.26 -1.49
CA LYS A 30 -5.30 -5.08 -2.17
C LYS A 30 -5.16 -4.44 -3.55
N THR A 31 -4.26 -3.46 -3.69
CA THR A 31 -3.97 -2.82 -4.96
C THR A 31 -3.40 -3.83 -5.96
N ILE A 32 -2.48 -4.69 -5.53
CA ILE A 32 -1.91 -5.76 -6.35
C ILE A 32 -2.98 -6.78 -6.75
N GLU A 33 -3.81 -7.23 -5.82
CA GLU A 33 -4.88 -8.18 -6.11
C GLU A 33 -5.90 -7.61 -7.11
N THR A 34 -6.25 -6.33 -6.95
CA THR A 34 -7.15 -5.62 -7.87
C THR A 34 -6.51 -5.51 -9.25
N ALA A 35 -5.24 -5.13 -9.34
CA ALA A 35 -4.51 -5.07 -10.60
C ALA A 35 -4.47 -6.42 -11.32
N LYS A 36 -4.20 -7.52 -10.60
CA LYS A 36 -4.26 -8.89 -11.16
C LYS A 36 -5.63 -9.21 -11.74
N LYS A 37 -6.70 -9.00 -10.97
CA LYS A 37 -8.08 -9.24 -11.43
C LYS A 37 -8.43 -8.40 -12.66
N MET A 38 -7.98 -7.15 -12.73
CA MET A 38 -8.20 -6.30 -13.91
C MET A 38 -7.48 -6.85 -15.15
N LEU A 39 -6.23 -7.29 -14.99
CA LEU A 39 -5.47 -7.91 -16.08
C LEU A 39 -6.10 -9.23 -16.55
N GLU A 40 -6.60 -10.07 -15.63
CA GLU A 40 -7.35 -11.29 -15.94
C GLU A 40 -8.61 -11.01 -16.77
N ASN A 41 -9.25 -9.86 -16.55
CA ASN A 41 -10.39 -9.39 -17.33
C ASN A 41 -9.99 -8.71 -18.66
N ASN A 42 -8.75 -8.90 -19.13
CA ASN A 42 -8.19 -8.32 -20.35
C ASN A 42 -8.15 -6.78 -20.37
N ILE A 43 -8.12 -6.14 -19.19
CA ILE A 43 -7.93 -4.68 -19.11
C ILE A 43 -6.46 -4.36 -19.44
N PRO A 44 -6.19 -3.38 -20.34
CA PRO A 44 -4.83 -2.97 -20.66
C PRO A 44 -4.03 -2.53 -19.44
N ALA A 45 -2.76 -2.95 -19.38
CA ALA A 45 -1.84 -2.62 -18.28
C ALA A 45 -1.72 -1.11 -18.03
N GLU A 46 -1.81 -0.28 -19.08
CA GLU A 46 -1.79 1.19 -18.95
C GLU A 46 -3.00 1.73 -18.18
N ILE A 47 -4.18 1.15 -18.40
CA ILE A 47 -5.39 1.52 -17.67
C ILE A 47 -5.29 1.03 -16.23
N VAL A 48 -4.81 -0.20 -16.02
CA VAL A 48 -4.60 -0.75 -14.68
C VAL A 48 -3.63 0.11 -13.87
N ALA A 49 -2.49 0.52 -14.45
CA ALA A 49 -1.53 1.41 -13.80
C ALA A 49 -2.16 2.76 -13.42
N LYS A 50 -2.92 3.39 -14.33
CA LYS A 50 -3.63 4.65 -14.05
C LYS A 50 -4.68 4.52 -12.95
N CYS A 51 -5.43 3.41 -12.91
CA CYS A 51 -6.49 3.20 -11.93
C CYS A 51 -5.99 2.79 -10.55
N THR A 52 -4.86 2.06 -10.48
CA THR A 52 -4.33 1.50 -9.24
C THR A 52 -3.21 2.35 -8.64
N GLY A 53 -2.66 3.30 -9.40
CA GLY A 53 -1.51 4.09 -8.99
C GLY A 53 -0.19 3.29 -8.98
N LEU A 54 -0.19 2.08 -9.54
CA LEU A 54 1.01 1.27 -9.73
C LEU A 54 1.81 1.76 -10.94
N GLU A 55 3.12 1.56 -10.90
CA GLU A 55 3.98 1.77 -12.05
C GLU A 55 3.70 0.73 -13.14
N ILE A 56 3.83 1.12 -14.41
CA ILE A 56 3.60 0.21 -15.54
C ILE A 56 4.47 -1.06 -15.45
N SER A 57 5.71 -0.89 -14.97
CA SER A 57 6.66 -1.99 -14.76
C SER A 57 6.24 -2.95 -13.64
N GLN A 58 5.50 -2.48 -12.64
CA GLN A 58 4.93 -3.34 -11.59
C GLN A 58 3.75 -4.12 -12.15
N VAL A 59 2.89 -3.48 -12.94
CA VAL A 59 1.75 -4.13 -13.59
C VAL A 59 2.21 -5.20 -14.58
N ASP A 60 3.27 -4.97 -15.35
CA ASP A 60 3.84 -5.96 -16.28
C ASP A 60 4.39 -7.20 -15.55
N LYS A 61 4.99 -7.03 -14.38
CA LYS A 61 5.44 -8.17 -13.54
C LYS A 61 4.27 -9.00 -13.04
N LEU A 62 3.10 -8.39 -12.80
CA LEU A 62 1.90 -9.11 -12.36
C LEU A 62 1.32 -10.00 -13.47
N LYS A 63 1.56 -9.65 -14.74
CA LYS A 63 1.14 -10.45 -15.89
C LYS A 63 2.00 -11.72 -16.10
N GLN A 64 3.23 -11.71 -15.58
CA GLN A 64 4.19 -12.82 -15.73
C GLN A 64 4.10 -13.87 -14.61
N SER A 65 3.22 -13.68 -13.63
CA SER A 65 3.12 -14.48 -12.41
C SER A 65 1.87 -15.34 -12.38
#